data_AF-A0AA91GU45-F1
#
_entry.id   AF-A0AA91GU45-F1
#
_cell.length_a   1.000
_cell.length_b   1.000
_cell.length_c   1.000
_cell.angle_alpha   90.00
_cell.angle_beta   90.00
_cell.angle_gamma   90.00
#
_symmetry.space_group_name_H-M   'P 1'
#
loop_
_entity.id
_entity.type
_entity.pdbx_description
1 polymer ?
#
loop_
_entity_poly.entity_id
_entity_poly.type
_entity_poly.pdbx_seq_one_letter_code
_entity_poly.pdbx_strand_id
1 'polypeptide(L)' 'MNIRLIIFSGVMTGLIGAVIGLAAAQIGQRGFNQLKFEGQYYQDLHNRYTLIGASLGLVVGVAQECVRELKADREER' A
#
# COMPACT_ATOMS: atom_id res chain seq x y z
N MET A 1 -6.67 20.74 -11.54
CA MET A 1 -5.82 19.83 -10.72
C MET A 1 -5.85 20.17 -9.23
N ASN A 2 -6.53 19.36 -8.41
CA ASN A 2 -6.67 19.53 -6.96
C ASN A 2 -5.66 18.65 -6.22
N ILE A 3 -4.48 19.20 -5.97
CA ILE A 3 -3.36 18.47 -5.37
C ILE A 3 -3.67 17.91 -3.97
N ARG A 4 -4.56 18.56 -3.20
CA ARG A 4 -4.98 18.07 -1.89
C ARG A 4 -5.74 16.76 -2.00
N LEU A 5 -6.56 16.62 -3.04
CA LEU A 5 -7.33 15.40 -3.29
C LEU A 5 -6.43 14.25 -3.74
N ILE A 6 -5.44 14.53 -4.60
CA ILE A 6 -4.43 13.55 -5.03
C ILE A 6 -3.64 13.00 -3.83
N ILE A 7 -3.17 13.90 -2.96
CA ILE A 7 -2.43 13.50 -1.75
C ILE A 7 -3.32 12.68 -0.82
N PHE A 8 -4.58 13.09 -0.60
CA PHE A 8 -5.52 12.36 0.24
C PHE A 8 -5.81 10.96 -0.30
N SER A 9 -6.06 10.83 -1.60
CA SER A 9 -6.28 9.54 -2.27
C SER A 9 -5.06 8.62 -2.15
N GLY A 10 -3.86 9.19 -2.38
CA GLY A 10 -2.59 8.49 -2.19
C GLY A 10 -2.40 7.97 -0.76
N VAL A 11 -2.61 8.83 0.24
CA VAL A 11 -2.46 8.44 1.66
C VAL A 11 -3.47 7.34 2.04
N MET A 12 -4.74 7.49 1.65
CA MET A 12 -5.77 6.49 1.97
C MET A 12 -5.49 5.14 1.31
N THR A 13 -5.14 5.15 0.03
CA THR A 13 -4.79 3.92 -0.69
C THR A 13 -3.49 3.31 -0.16
N GLY A 14 -2.54 4.13 0.27
CA GLY A 14 -1.33 3.70 0.98
C GLY A 14 -1.63 3.01 2.33
N LEU A 15 -2.54 3.56 3.14
CA LEU A 15 -2.96 2.92 4.39
C LEU A 15 -3.61 1.56 4.14
N ILE A 16 -4.47 1.46 3.12
CA ILE A 16 -5.08 0.19 2.70
C ILE A 16 -4.00 -0.80 2.26
N GLY A 17 -3.07 -0.35 1.43
CA GLY A 17 -1.94 -1.16 0.98
C GLY A 17 -1.07 -1.65 2.13
N ALA A 18 -0.83 -0.82 3.15
CA ALA A 18 -0.09 -1.19 4.34
C ALA A 18 -0.75 -2.35 5.10
N VAL A 19 -2.07 -2.27 5.30
CA VAL A 19 -2.86 -3.34 5.94
C VAL A 19 -2.80 -4.62 5.13
N ILE A 20 -2.91 -4.55 3.80
CA ILE A 20 -2.79 -5.71 2.91
C ILE A 20 -1.39 -6.32 2.99
N GLY A 21 -0.34 -5.49 3.01
CA GLY A 21 1.04 -5.93 3.16
C GLY A 21 1.28 -6.65 4.49
N LEU A 22 0.73 -6.11 5.59
CA LEU A 22 0.79 -6.74 6.91
C LEU A 22 0.06 -8.10 6.92
N ALA A 23 -1.15 -8.15 6.35
CA ALA A 23 -1.91 -9.39 6.24
C ALA A 23 -1.18 -10.44 5.39
N ALA A 24 -0.54 -10.03 4.28
CA ALA A 24 0.26 -10.92 3.44
C ALA A 24 1.47 -11.48 4.21
N ALA A 25 2.15 -10.67 5.02
CA ALA A 25 3.24 -11.13 5.88
C ALA A 25 2.76 -12.16 6.91
N GLN A 26 1.61 -11.91 7.54
CA GLN A 26 1.05 -12.80 8.55
C GLN A 26 0.53 -14.12 7.96
N ILE A 27 -0.05 -14.09 6.75
CA ILE A 27 -0.48 -15.30 6.03
C ILE A 27 0.74 -16.10 5.56
N GLY A 28 1.76 -15.44 5.00
CA GLY A 28 2.99 -16.08 4.55
C GLY A 28 3.76 -16.79 5.68
N GLN A 29 3.59 -16.36 6.93
CA GLN A 29 4.18 -17.02 8.11
C GLN A 29 3.36 -18.20 8.66
N ARG A 30 2.09 -18.39 8.27
CA ARG A 30 1.19 -19.39 8.89
C ARG A 30 1.41 -20.84 8.45
N GLY A 31 2.48 -21.15 7.71
CA GLY A 31 3.15 -22.45 7.81
C GLY A 31 3.50 -23.15 6.50
N PHE A 32 4.63 -23.88 6.53
CA PHE A 32 4.82 -25.07 5.68
C PHE A 32 5.66 -26.18 6.36
N ASN A 33 6.57 -25.84 7.27
CA ASN A 33 7.11 -26.80 8.24
C ASN A 33 7.83 -25.98 9.31
N GLN A 34 7.59 -26.31 10.57
CA GLN A 34 8.22 -25.78 11.78
C GLN A 34 9.43 -24.87 11.55
N LEU A 35 9.32 -23.60 11.96
CA LEU A 35 10.20 -23.09 12.99
C LEU A 35 9.62 -21.79 13.52
N LYS A 36 9.39 -21.85 14.82
CA LYS A 36 9.17 -20.76 15.75
C LYS A 36 10.41 -19.84 15.68
N PHE A 37 10.55 -19.05 14.62
CA PHE A 37 11.69 -18.14 14.48
C PHE A 37 11.43 -16.85 15.26
N GLU A 38 11.57 -17.02 16.58
CA GLU A 38 11.78 -15.99 17.58
C GLU A 38 13.21 -15.42 17.39
N GLY A 39 13.45 -14.80 16.24
CA GLY A 39 14.73 -14.22 15.87
C GLY A 39 14.51 -12.82 15.28
N GLN A 40 15.31 -11.86 15.73
CA GLN A 40 15.25 -10.42 15.39
C GLN A 40 15.15 -10.13 13.88
N TYR A 41 15.61 -11.07 13.04
CA TYR A 41 15.56 -11.01 11.57
C TYR A 41 14.15 -11.17 10.97
N TYR A 42 13.24 -11.92 11.60
CA TYR A 42 11.87 -12.13 11.11
C TYR A 42 10.86 -11.07 11.59
N GLN A 43 11.21 -10.28 12.61
CA GLN A 43 10.42 -9.11 13.04
C GLN A 43 10.36 -8.04 11.95
N ASP A 44 11.47 -7.81 11.24
CA ASP A 44 11.53 -6.82 10.17
C ASP A 44 10.74 -7.23 8.92
N LEU A 45 10.37 -8.51 8.80
CA LEU A 45 9.58 -8.98 7.65
C LEU A 45 8.19 -8.36 7.62
N HIS A 46 7.51 -8.24 8.77
CA HIS A 46 6.23 -7.52 8.84
C HIS A 46 6.39 -6.05 8.46
N ASN A 47 7.45 -5.39 8.92
CA ASN A 47 7.72 -4.00 8.63
C ASN A 47 8.00 -3.77 7.13
N ARG A 48 8.84 -4.63 6.52
CA ARG A 48 9.14 -4.60 5.08
C ARG A 48 7.90 -4.79 4.22
N TYR A 49 7.09 -5.81 4.51
CA TYR A 49 5.88 -6.07 3.71
C TYR A 49 4.81 -4.99 3.90
N THR A 50 4.70 -4.42 5.11
CA THR A 50 3.84 -3.25 5.37
C THR A 50 4.32 -2.04 4.56
N LEU A 51 5.62 -1.78 4.51
CA LEU A 51 6.21 -0.69 3.75
C LEU A 51 6.03 -0.87 2.23
N ILE A 52 6.20 -2.10 1.73
CA ILE A 52 5.95 -2.45 0.32
C ILE A 52 4.47 -2.23 -0.03
N GLY A 53 3.57 -2.75 0.80
CA GLY A 53 2.14 -2.55 0.63
C GLY A 53 1.76 -1.06 0.65
N ALA A 54 2.30 -0.30 1.60
CA ALA A 54 2.04 1.13 1.74
C ALA A 54 2.51 1.94 0.53
N SER A 55 3.74 1.69 0.07
CA SER A 55 4.31 2.38 -1.09
C SER A 55 3.55 2.06 -2.38
N LEU A 56 3.20 0.79 -2.62
CA LEU A 56 2.38 0.40 -3.77
C LEU A 56 1.00 1.05 -3.71
N GLY A 57 0.34 0.99 -2.55
CA GLY A 57 -0.96 1.62 -2.35
C GLY A 57 -0.92 3.13 -2.62
N LEU A 58 0.13 3.82 -2.14
CA LEU A 58 0.29 5.25 -2.35
C LEU A 58 0.44 5.60 -3.82
N VAL A 59 1.33 4.90 -4.54
CA VAL A 59 1.55 5.12 -5.98
C VAL A 59 0.27 4.88 -6.78
N VAL A 60 -0.47 3.81 -6.47
CA VAL A 60 -1.74 3.49 -7.14
C VAL A 60 -2.78 4.57 -6.86
N GLY A 61 -2.96 5.00 -5.61
CA GLY A 61 -3.95 6.04 -5.26
C GLY A 61 -3.66 7.39 -5.92
N VAL A 62 -2.39 7.81 -5.92
CA VAL A 62 -1.97 9.03 -6.62
C VAL A 62 -2.21 8.92 -8.12
N ALA A 63 -1.83 7.80 -8.74
CA ALA A 63 -2.00 7.60 -10.18
C ALA A 63 -3.48 7.58 -10.60
N GLN A 64 -4.34 6.89 -9.83
CA GLN A 64 -5.77 6.84 -10.09
C GLN A 64 -6.41 8.22 -10.03
N GLU A 65 -6.06 9.02 -9.01
CA GLU A 65 -6.62 10.36 -8.85
C GLU A 65 -6.12 11.32 -9.93
N CYS A 66 -4.82 11.27 -10.29
CA CYS A 66 -4.28 12.04 -11.41
C CYS A 66 -5.02 11.73 -12.72
N VAL A 67 -5.26 10.46 -13.03
CA VAL A 67 -6.00 10.07 -14.25
C VAL A 67 -7.45 10.55 -14.19
N ARG A 68 -8.08 10.53 -13.02
CA ARG A 68 -9.45 11.03 -12.84
C ARG A 68 -9.54 12.53 -13.11
N GLU A 69 -8.64 13.32 -12.54
CA GLU A 69 -8.61 14.77 -12.79
C GLU A 69 -8.31 15.09 -14.24
N LEU A 70 -7.35 14.40 -14.88
CA LEU A 70 -7.06 14.59 -16.31
C LEU A 70 -8.25 14.28 -17.22
N LYS A 71 -9.08 13.30 -16.84
CA LYS A 71 -10.33 12.99 -17.56
C LYS A 71 -11.38 14.07 -17.33
N ALA A 72 -11.57 14.54 -16.10
CA ALA A 72 -12.50 15.62 -15.79
C ALA A 72 -12.15 16.91 -16.55
N ASP A 73 -10.87 17.31 -16.53
CA ASP A 73 -10.37 18.48 -17.27
C ASP A 73 -10.58 18.35 -18.80
N ARG A 74 -10.66 17.12 -19.33
CA ARG A 74 -10.92 16.84 -20.75
C ARG A 74 -12.41 16.92 -21.09
N GLU A 75 -13.28 16.45 -20.21
CA GLU A 75 -14.74 16.48 -20.41
C GLU A 75 -15.32 17.89 -20.23
N GLU A 76 -14.66 18.73 -19.44
CA GLU A 76 -15.04 20.16 -19.28
C GLU A 76 -14.60 21.05 -20.45
N ARG A 77 -13.76 20.55 -21.38
CA ARG A 77 -13.31 21.27 -22.59
C ARG A 77 -14.09 20.86 -23.83
#